data_AF-A0A2A4IW44-F1
#
_entry.id   AF-A0A2A4IW44-F1
#
_cell.length_a   1.000
_cell.length_b   1.000
_cell.length_c   1.000
_cell.angle_alpha   90.00
_cell.angle_beta   90.00
_cell.angle_gamma   90.00
#
_symmetry.space_group_name_H-M   'P 1'
#
loop_
_entity.id
_entity.type
_entity.pdbx_description
1 polymer ?
#
loop_
_entity_poly.entity_id
_entity_poly.type
_entity_poly.pdbx_seq_one_letter_code
_entity_poly.pdbx_strand_id
1 'polypeptide(L)'
;ISHFWLDTTYSNKYFFTCSLSSTRRPSQLDPYGTRSVLARALDVWAQASRLTFTELNSDEADIVVSFAKRYHDDAYPFDGRGAILAHAFFPGTGRGGDAHFDDDELWLLQPRDDDEEGTSLFAVAAHEFGHSLGLSHSSVKGALMFPWYQGIQPNFVLPEDDRNGIQQMYGPKKSTKWARIPNLPPTTTTTTTTTTTTTTTRRPYINHHHNRHQDRYPNRPYTPYPRIPSKYPAYYPEKPSYYPHHPDRRHYNSTEEHPRRTNHHHTYRPTETTSHPTTYRPRYPYVQPEYPSNPRPNYPNDPRQDNPRKPYYPEKTTQRTTTTTPSDKPDKCDTSYDAIALIRGELFIFKNRYHWRIGSNGHYPGYPMETTRMWPSLPRDLTHVDAVYERPDRKIAIFIGKQLYLFNSQYPVPGYPKPLSTFGLPESLDKLDAAMVWGHNGNTYFYSGTMYWKYDEEKGRVDYDYPRNMAMWKGVGYNIDSVFQWKDGKTYFFKGKGFWKFNDLQMRVENERQYPSSTFWMGCPTERAGRRAGYKAPPAPGSTLRSPSAATTITVNLLPFLYSALLILTSYIRYLT
;
A
#
# COMPACT_ATOMS: atom_id res chain seq x y z
N ILE A 1 -17.39 -4.36 7.37
CA ILE A 1 -17.33 -3.60 8.64
C ILE A 1 -16.37 -2.46 8.39
N SER A 2 -16.89 -1.26 8.15
CA SER A 2 -16.08 -0.05 8.12
C SER A 2 -15.42 0.21 9.48
N HIS A 3 -14.25 0.85 9.47
CA HIS A 3 -13.70 1.47 10.66
C HIS A 3 -14.41 2.83 10.92
N PHE A 4 -14.42 3.28 12.17
CA PHE A 4 -15.18 4.46 12.59
C PHE A 4 -14.24 5.54 13.11
N TRP A 5 -14.48 6.79 12.68
CA TRP A 5 -13.89 7.99 13.27
C TRP A 5 -15.00 8.86 13.85
N LEU A 6 -14.97 9.02 15.17
CA LEU A 6 -15.82 9.96 15.90
C LEU A 6 -14.94 10.73 16.89
N ASP A 7 -14.93 12.06 16.78
CA ASP A 7 -14.59 12.88 17.94
C ASP A 7 -15.66 12.67 19.02
N THR A 8 -15.24 12.67 20.27
CA THR A 8 -16.12 12.46 21.43
C THR A 8 -17.22 13.53 21.52
N THR A 9 -16.97 14.72 20.96
CA THR A 9 -17.95 15.81 20.81
C THR A 9 -19.18 15.43 19.97
N TYR A 10 -19.01 14.63 18.90
CA TYR A 10 -20.11 14.26 17.98
C TYR A 10 -20.86 12.99 18.40
N SER A 11 -20.35 12.24 19.39
CA SER A 11 -20.90 10.95 19.86
C SER A 11 -22.37 10.96 20.30
N ASN A 12 -22.98 12.14 20.50
CA ASN A 12 -24.38 12.31 20.91
C ASN A 12 -25.21 13.22 19.96
N LYS A 13 -24.68 13.59 18.79
CA LYS A 13 -25.39 14.45 17.84
C LYS A 13 -26.25 13.62 16.88
N TYR A 14 -27.57 13.86 16.90
CA TYR A 14 -28.57 13.17 16.05
C TYR A 14 -29.26 14.11 15.03
N PHE A 15 -28.94 15.40 15.09
CA PHE A 15 -29.50 16.46 14.24
C PHE A 15 -28.31 17.15 13.57
N PHE A 16 -28.23 17.07 12.24
CA PHE A 16 -27.15 17.69 11.45
C PHE A 16 -27.72 18.75 10.52
N THR A 17 -26.94 19.80 10.28
CA THR A 17 -27.26 20.86 9.34
C THR A 17 -26.41 20.71 8.07
N CYS A 18 -27.01 20.85 6.90
CA CYS A 18 -26.31 20.77 5.62
C CYS A 18 -26.53 22.06 4.82
N SER A 19 -25.56 22.48 4.01
CA SER A 19 -25.67 23.66 3.16
C SER A 19 -24.98 23.44 1.82
N LEU A 20 -25.56 23.95 0.73
CA LEU A 20 -24.86 24.11 -0.55
C LEU A 20 -24.22 25.50 -0.55
N SER A 21 -22.90 25.56 -0.64
CA SER A 21 -22.12 26.78 -0.38
C SER A 21 -22.63 28.01 -1.13
N SER A 22 -22.56 29.17 -0.46
CA SER A 22 -22.96 30.44 -1.07
C SER A 22 -22.02 30.87 -2.20
N THR A 23 -20.74 30.53 -2.10
CA THR A 23 -19.66 31.00 -3.00
C THR A 23 -19.17 29.93 -3.98
N ARG A 24 -19.18 28.64 -3.59
CA ARG A 24 -18.62 27.53 -4.37
C ARG A 24 -19.69 26.58 -4.88
N ARG A 25 -20.41 27.03 -5.91
CA ARG A 25 -21.55 26.32 -6.54
C ARG A 25 -21.11 25.60 -7.82
N PRO A 26 -21.80 24.52 -8.22
CA PRO A 26 -21.48 23.81 -9.45
C PRO A 26 -21.66 24.73 -10.66
N SER A 27 -20.68 24.78 -11.56
CA SER A 27 -20.74 25.61 -12.76
C SER A 27 -21.61 25.01 -13.87
N GLN A 28 -21.85 23.70 -13.81
CA GLN A 28 -22.53 22.92 -14.85
C GLN A 28 -23.98 22.51 -14.49
N LEU A 29 -24.44 22.76 -13.26
CA LEU A 29 -25.70 22.21 -12.73
C LEU A 29 -26.66 23.29 -12.24
N ASP A 30 -27.97 23.02 -12.38
CA ASP A 30 -29.00 23.80 -11.71
C ASP A 30 -28.91 23.64 -10.18
N PRO A 31 -28.89 24.73 -9.39
CA PRO A 31 -28.83 24.66 -7.93
C PRO A 31 -30.02 23.95 -7.26
N TYR A 32 -31.24 24.01 -7.82
CA TYR A 32 -32.41 23.36 -7.22
C TYR A 32 -32.37 21.83 -7.42
N GLY A 33 -32.04 21.38 -8.63
CA GLY A 33 -31.77 19.98 -8.94
C GLY A 33 -30.59 19.43 -8.13
N THR A 34 -29.52 20.23 -7.95
CA THR A 34 -28.38 19.90 -7.08
C THR A 34 -28.84 19.66 -5.65
N ARG A 35 -29.57 20.61 -5.04
CA ARG A 35 -30.16 20.46 -3.69
C ARG A 35 -31.03 19.22 -3.55
N SER A 36 -31.89 18.95 -4.54
CA SER A 36 -32.75 17.76 -4.58
C SER A 36 -31.95 16.45 -4.65
N VAL A 37 -30.76 16.44 -5.27
CA VAL A 37 -29.83 15.30 -5.21
C VAL A 37 -29.21 15.16 -3.82
N LEU A 38 -28.67 16.24 -3.25
CA LEU A 38 -28.00 16.23 -1.95
C LEU A 38 -28.95 15.82 -0.82
N ALA A 39 -30.19 16.36 -0.80
CA ALA A 39 -31.22 15.98 0.17
C ALA A 39 -31.59 14.50 0.09
N ARG A 40 -31.72 13.93 -1.12
CA ARG A 40 -31.93 12.48 -1.30
C ARG A 40 -30.73 11.66 -0.82
N ALA A 41 -29.51 12.13 -1.05
CA ALA A 41 -28.29 11.43 -0.62
C ALA A 41 -28.13 11.42 0.92
N LEU A 42 -28.55 12.49 1.62
CA LEU A 42 -28.64 12.50 3.08
C LEU A 42 -29.75 11.58 3.59
N ASP A 43 -30.90 11.52 2.91
CA ASP A 43 -32.02 10.66 3.34
C ASP A 43 -31.70 9.16 3.29
N VAL A 44 -30.74 8.71 2.46
CA VAL A 44 -30.18 7.35 2.53
C VAL A 44 -29.70 7.01 3.95
N TRP A 45 -28.90 7.90 4.55
CA TRP A 45 -28.38 7.73 5.90
C TRP A 45 -29.45 8.00 6.96
N ALA A 46 -30.33 8.97 6.71
CA ALA A 46 -31.45 9.28 7.59
C ALA A 46 -32.44 8.12 7.70
N GLN A 47 -32.74 7.39 6.63
CA GLN A 47 -33.64 6.23 6.63
C GLN A 47 -33.05 5.04 7.40
N ALA A 48 -31.74 4.84 7.32
CA ALA A 48 -31.07 3.74 7.99
C ALA A 48 -30.91 3.95 9.51
N SER A 49 -30.77 5.20 9.95
CA SER A 49 -30.31 5.55 11.31
C SER A 49 -31.32 6.40 12.10
N ARG A 50 -30.96 6.83 13.31
CA ARG A 50 -31.71 7.84 14.08
C ARG A 50 -31.40 9.29 13.65
N LEU A 51 -30.57 9.49 12.63
CA LEU A 51 -30.17 10.82 12.18
C LEU A 51 -31.30 11.58 11.49
N THR A 52 -31.22 12.91 11.60
CA THR A 52 -32.09 13.87 10.92
C THR A 52 -31.24 15.00 10.36
N PHE A 53 -31.64 15.53 9.20
CA PHE A 53 -30.90 16.55 8.46
C PHE A 53 -31.80 17.72 8.10
N THR A 54 -31.28 18.94 8.22
CA THR A 54 -31.96 20.19 7.86
C THR A 54 -31.08 20.98 6.89
N GLU A 55 -31.62 21.41 5.75
CA GLU A 55 -30.91 22.34 4.87
C GLU A 55 -30.91 23.76 5.46
N LEU A 56 -29.74 24.38 5.51
CA LEU A 56 -29.53 25.79 5.81
C LEU A 56 -28.95 26.53 4.59
N ASN A 57 -29.08 27.85 4.60
CA ASN A 57 -28.38 28.75 3.66
C ASN A 57 -27.26 29.49 4.41
N SER A 58 -26.30 28.74 4.96
CA SER A 58 -25.14 29.28 5.68
C SER A 58 -23.91 28.43 5.41
N ASP A 59 -22.73 29.04 5.27
CA ASP A 59 -21.44 28.33 5.20
C ASP A 59 -20.91 27.96 6.61
N GLU A 60 -21.75 28.06 7.66
CA GLU A 60 -21.50 27.59 9.04
C GLU A 60 -22.31 26.31 9.40
N ALA A 61 -22.75 25.54 8.40
CA ALA A 61 -23.46 24.27 8.62
C ALA A 61 -22.51 23.13 9.04
N ASP A 62 -23.05 22.05 9.62
CA ASP A 62 -22.26 20.86 10.01
C ASP A 62 -21.65 20.11 8.81
N ILE A 63 -22.24 20.29 7.62
CA ILE A 63 -21.81 19.73 6.35
C ILE A 63 -21.97 20.85 5.30
N VAL A 64 -20.88 21.53 4.93
CA VAL A 64 -20.88 22.42 3.78
C VAL A 64 -20.49 21.63 2.52
N VAL A 65 -21.41 21.60 1.55
CA VAL A 65 -21.17 21.05 0.22
C VAL A 65 -20.64 22.15 -0.69
N SER A 66 -19.48 21.92 -1.30
CA SER A 66 -18.89 22.86 -2.25
C SER A 66 -18.40 22.18 -3.53
N PHE A 67 -18.44 22.93 -4.63
CA PHE A 67 -17.91 22.51 -5.94
C PHE A 67 -16.73 23.41 -6.29
N ALA A 68 -15.59 22.82 -6.64
CA ALA A 68 -14.37 23.56 -6.95
C ALA A 68 -13.48 22.77 -7.91
N LYS A 69 -12.52 23.44 -8.56
CA LYS A 69 -11.61 22.82 -9.53
C LYS A 69 -10.19 22.79 -8.97
N ARG A 70 -9.51 21.64 -9.09
CA ARG A 70 -8.07 21.48 -8.75
C ARG A 70 -7.74 21.92 -7.32
N TYR A 71 -6.80 22.85 -7.11
CA TYR A 71 -6.51 23.40 -5.79
C TYR A 71 -7.61 24.36 -5.33
N HIS A 72 -8.19 24.10 -4.17
CA HIS A 72 -9.36 24.80 -3.66
C HIS A 72 -9.27 25.12 -2.15
N ASP A 73 -8.11 25.61 -1.72
CA ASP A 73 -7.80 26.07 -0.36
C ASP A 73 -7.76 24.98 0.73
N ASP A 74 -7.52 23.73 0.33
CA ASP A 74 -7.12 22.63 1.21
C ASP A 74 -5.89 21.87 0.68
N ALA A 75 -5.46 20.83 1.42
CA ALA A 75 -4.23 20.07 1.12
C ALA A 75 -4.42 18.89 0.14
N TYR A 76 -5.55 18.84 -0.57
CA TYR A 76 -6.01 17.74 -1.40
C TYR A 76 -6.56 18.24 -2.74
N PRO A 77 -5.72 18.84 -3.61
CA PRO A 77 -6.17 19.33 -4.91
C PRO A 77 -6.74 18.19 -5.78
N PHE A 78 -7.83 18.46 -6.49
CA PHE A 78 -8.37 17.55 -7.51
C PHE A 78 -7.45 17.47 -8.73
N ASP A 79 -7.55 16.38 -9.49
CA ASP A 79 -6.77 16.17 -10.73
C ASP A 79 -7.50 16.61 -12.01
N GLY A 80 -8.76 17.05 -11.91
CA GLY A 80 -9.62 17.33 -13.06
C GLY A 80 -10.34 16.06 -13.55
N ARG A 81 -11.24 16.21 -14.54
CA ARG A 81 -12.15 15.17 -15.01
C ARG A 81 -11.51 13.78 -15.12
N GLY A 82 -11.93 12.87 -14.25
CA GLY A 82 -11.59 11.45 -14.27
C GLY A 82 -11.40 10.85 -12.88
N ALA A 83 -10.24 11.09 -12.27
CA ALA A 83 -9.66 10.14 -11.32
C ALA A 83 -10.00 10.41 -9.85
N ILE A 84 -10.09 11.67 -9.41
CA ILE A 84 -10.68 12.08 -8.13
C ILE A 84 -12.02 12.75 -8.42
N LEU A 85 -13.10 12.21 -7.85
CA LEU A 85 -14.46 12.73 -8.08
C LEU A 85 -14.86 13.75 -7.01
N ALA A 86 -14.52 13.45 -5.75
CA ALA A 86 -14.84 14.23 -4.58
C ALA A 86 -13.97 13.81 -3.39
N HIS A 87 -14.01 14.61 -2.34
CA HIS A 87 -13.53 14.22 -1.01
C HIS A 87 -14.37 14.85 0.09
N ALA A 88 -14.40 14.20 1.26
CA ALA A 88 -15.05 14.74 2.45
C ALA A 88 -14.16 14.62 3.68
N PHE A 89 -14.47 15.45 4.67
CA PHE A 89 -13.82 15.46 5.97
C PHE A 89 -14.67 14.73 7.01
N PHE A 90 -14.02 13.95 7.88
CA PHE A 90 -14.69 13.32 9.03
C PHE A 90 -15.27 14.38 10.00
N PRO A 91 -16.36 14.06 10.74
CA PRO A 91 -17.02 15.00 11.65
C PRO A 91 -16.08 15.57 12.70
N GLY A 92 -16.11 16.89 12.87
CA GLY A 92 -15.19 17.63 13.74
C GLY A 92 -15.47 19.13 13.78
N THR A 93 -14.47 19.94 14.10
CA THR A 93 -14.56 21.41 14.10
C THR A 93 -13.86 22.02 12.89
N GLY A 94 -14.22 23.26 12.55
CA GLY A 94 -13.78 23.90 11.31
C GLY A 94 -14.43 23.20 10.12
N ARG A 95 -13.63 22.58 9.26
CA ARG A 95 -14.10 21.87 8.04
C ARG A 95 -14.60 20.44 8.30
N GLY A 96 -14.78 20.06 9.57
CA GLY A 96 -15.02 18.67 9.95
C GLY A 96 -16.46 18.23 9.68
N GLY A 97 -16.69 17.65 8.51
CA GLY A 97 -18.00 17.28 7.97
C GLY A 97 -18.20 17.75 6.52
N ASP A 98 -17.42 18.72 6.05
CA ASP A 98 -17.53 19.30 4.70
C ASP A 98 -17.26 18.27 3.60
N ALA A 99 -17.91 18.47 2.45
CA ALA A 99 -17.79 17.63 1.26
C ALA A 99 -17.53 18.50 0.02
N HIS A 100 -16.40 18.23 -0.65
CA HIS A 100 -15.94 18.96 -1.83
C HIS A 100 -16.04 18.05 -3.06
N PHE A 101 -16.57 18.58 -4.17
CA PHE A 101 -16.77 17.87 -5.43
C PHE A 101 -15.97 18.54 -6.55
N ASP A 102 -15.30 17.76 -7.42
CA ASP A 102 -14.56 18.36 -8.54
C ASP A 102 -15.55 18.94 -9.56
N ASP A 103 -15.46 20.22 -9.82
CA ASP A 103 -16.31 20.92 -10.78
C ASP A 103 -15.81 20.76 -12.24
N ASP A 104 -14.64 20.14 -12.47
CA ASP A 104 -14.21 19.65 -13.79
C ASP A 104 -14.93 18.32 -14.19
N GLU A 105 -15.64 17.63 -13.28
CA GLU A 105 -16.44 16.43 -13.58
C GLU A 105 -17.72 16.70 -14.39
N LEU A 106 -18.20 15.69 -15.13
CA LEU A 106 -19.50 15.73 -15.82
C LEU A 106 -20.59 15.16 -14.91
N TRP A 107 -21.16 15.99 -14.04
CA TRP A 107 -22.13 15.56 -13.04
C TRP A 107 -23.53 15.28 -13.63
N LEU A 108 -24.14 14.17 -13.22
CA LEU A 108 -25.49 13.76 -13.55
C LEU A 108 -26.42 13.80 -12.33
N LEU A 109 -27.51 14.56 -12.43
CA LEU A 109 -28.55 14.70 -11.38
C LEU A 109 -29.55 13.53 -11.33
N GLN A 110 -29.61 12.74 -12.40
CA GLN A 110 -30.45 11.57 -12.56
C GLN A 110 -29.63 10.48 -13.29
N PRO A 111 -29.92 9.18 -13.10
CA PRO A 111 -29.46 8.15 -14.02
C PRO A 111 -29.93 8.47 -15.45
N ARG A 112 -29.13 8.09 -16.45
CA ARG A 112 -29.55 7.99 -17.84
C ARG A 112 -29.25 6.58 -18.36
N ASP A 113 -29.95 6.20 -19.41
CA ASP A 113 -29.82 4.91 -20.08
C ASP A 113 -28.90 4.98 -21.34
N ASP A 114 -28.20 6.10 -21.53
CA ASP A 114 -27.22 6.30 -22.61
C ASP A 114 -25.78 6.00 -22.15
N ASP A 115 -24.92 5.57 -23.09
CA ASP A 115 -23.49 5.28 -22.86
C ASP A 115 -22.63 6.56 -22.65
N GLU A 116 -23.22 7.67 -22.18
CA GLU A 116 -22.55 8.98 -22.02
C GLU A 116 -21.71 9.04 -20.73
N GLU A 117 -20.51 9.62 -20.83
CA GLU A 117 -19.43 9.51 -19.84
C GLU A 117 -19.60 10.46 -18.62
N GLY A 118 -20.74 10.34 -17.93
CA GLY A 118 -21.09 11.14 -16.75
C GLY A 118 -20.85 10.45 -15.40
N THR A 119 -20.84 11.24 -14.32
CA THR A 119 -20.69 10.83 -12.93
C THR A 119 -21.97 11.14 -12.16
N SER A 120 -22.61 10.14 -11.54
CA SER A 120 -23.83 10.35 -10.76
C SER A 120 -23.53 11.13 -9.48
N LEU A 121 -24.04 12.36 -9.38
CA LEU A 121 -23.88 13.19 -8.19
C LEU A 121 -24.54 12.54 -6.96
N PHE A 122 -25.67 11.84 -7.15
CA PHE A 122 -26.33 11.11 -6.07
C PHE A 122 -25.42 10.03 -5.48
N ALA A 123 -24.71 9.28 -6.33
CA ALA A 123 -23.84 8.20 -5.89
C ALA A 123 -22.61 8.70 -5.13
N VAL A 124 -21.95 9.75 -5.63
CA VAL A 124 -20.78 10.32 -4.96
C VAL A 124 -21.21 11.05 -3.69
N ALA A 125 -22.25 11.87 -3.72
CA ALA A 125 -22.72 12.56 -2.51
C ALA A 125 -23.19 11.61 -1.41
N ALA A 126 -23.86 10.50 -1.75
CA ALA A 126 -24.23 9.49 -0.76
C ALA A 126 -22.99 8.83 -0.12
N HIS A 127 -21.90 8.65 -0.87
CA HIS A 127 -20.62 8.17 -0.36
C HIS A 127 -19.95 9.22 0.55
N GLU A 128 -19.74 10.44 0.06
CA GLU A 128 -19.09 11.53 0.81
C GLU A 128 -19.82 11.83 2.13
N PHE A 129 -21.16 11.84 2.14
CA PHE A 129 -21.91 12.02 3.39
C PHE A 129 -21.74 10.87 4.38
N GLY A 130 -21.35 9.68 3.95
CA GLY A 130 -20.95 8.62 4.88
C GLY A 130 -19.65 8.98 5.62
N HIS A 131 -18.69 9.60 4.93
CA HIS A 131 -17.47 10.14 5.54
C HIS A 131 -17.76 11.34 6.46
N SER A 132 -18.61 12.29 6.04
CA SER A 132 -19.14 13.37 6.89
C SER A 132 -19.82 12.86 8.17
N LEU A 133 -20.26 11.60 8.19
CA LEU A 133 -20.89 10.91 9.32
C LEU A 133 -19.97 9.88 10.01
N GLY A 134 -18.66 9.92 9.78
CA GLY A 134 -17.68 9.11 10.53
C GLY A 134 -17.40 7.71 9.98
N LEU A 135 -18.03 7.30 8.87
CA LEU A 135 -17.77 6.01 8.22
C LEU A 135 -16.47 6.06 7.42
N SER A 136 -15.50 5.21 7.75
CA SER A 136 -14.35 4.99 6.87
C SER A 136 -14.76 4.10 5.69
N HIS A 137 -13.94 4.15 4.63
CA HIS A 137 -14.03 3.28 3.47
C HIS A 137 -14.20 1.78 3.83
N SER A 138 -15.19 1.12 3.22
CA SER A 138 -15.41 -0.33 3.35
C SER A 138 -14.58 -1.12 2.33
N SER A 139 -14.18 -2.34 2.71
CA SER A 139 -13.56 -3.33 1.83
C SER A 139 -14.56 -4.28 1.17
N VAL A 140 -15.86 -4.17 1.49
CA VAL A 140 -16.91 -5.01 0.92
C VAL A 140 -17.30 -4.49 -0.48
N LYS A 141 -17.04 -5.27 -1.53
CA LYS A 141 -17.48 -4.91 -2.88
C LYS A 141 -19.01 -4.83 -2.92
N GLY A 142 -19.55 -3.75 -3.49
CA GLY A 142 -20.98 -3.46 -3.51
C GLY A 142 -21.51 -2.76 -2.25
N ALA A 143 -20.66 -2.46 -1.26
CA ALA A 143 -20.96 -1.43 -0.26
C ALA A 143 -20.96 -0.04 -0.92
N LEU A 144 -21.74 0.89 -0.35
CA LEU A 144 -21.74 2.30 -0.76
C LEU A 144 -20.37 2.92 -0.48
N MET A 145 -19.83 2.71 0.73
CA MET A 145 -18.54 3.23 1.19
C MET A 145 -17.32 2.53 0.56
N PHE A 146 -17.48 1.79 -0.54
CA PHE A 146 -16.36 1.13 -1.22
C PHE A 146 -15.56 2.15 -2.06
N PRO A 147 -14.20 2.25 -1.96
CA PRO A 147 -13.39 3.38 -2.47
C PRO A 147 -13.41 3.72 -3.96
N TRP A 148 -14.16 2.97 -4.76
CA TRP A 148 -14.18 3.08 -6.20
C TRP A 148 -15.61 3.29 -6.66
N TYR A 149 -15.84 4.31 -7.49
CA TYR A 149 -17.15 4.59 -8.06
C TYR A 149 -17.68 3.37 -8.82
N GLN A 150 -18.81 2.82 -8.36
CA GLN A 150 -19.49 1.66 -8.94
C GLN A 150 -20.77 2.06 -9.71
N GLY A 151 -21.11 3.36 -9.75
CA GLY A 151 -22.45 3.82 -10.07
C GLY A 151 -23.48 3.42 -8.99
N ILE A 152 -24.75 3.72 -9.24
CA ILE A 152 -25.89 3.32 -8.40
C ILE A 152 -27.03 2.83 -9.30
N GLN A 153 -27.74 1.79 -8.86
CA GLN A 153 -28.95 1.29 -9.54
C GLN A 153 -30.18 2.18 -9.23
N PRO A 154 -31.16 2.31 -10.16
CA PRO A 154 -32.32 3.20 -9.98
C PRO A 154 -33.15 2.95 -8.71
N ASN A 155 -33.15 1.71 -8.21
CA ASN A 155 -33.87 1.25 -7.02
C ASN A 155 -32.94 1.13 -5.79
N PHE A 156 -32.05 2.10 -5.58
CA PHE A 156 -31.01 2.04 -4.56
C PHE A 156 -31.55 1.78 -3.14
N VAL A 157 -30.94 0.82 -2.45
CA VAL A 157 -31.14 0.54 -1.03
C VAL A 157 -29.76 0.46 -0.39
N LEU A 158 -29.57 1.15 0.75
CA LEU A 158 -28.29 1.15 1.47
C LEU A 158 -27.82 -0.29 1.75
N PRO A 159 -26.63 -0.72 1.28
CA PRO A 159 -26.15 -2.08 1.49
C PRO A 159 -25.90 -2.40 2.96
N GLU A 160 -25.85 -3.69 3.27
CA GLU A 160 -25.91 -4.16 4.65
C GLU A 160 -24.65 -3.83 5.46
N ASP A 161 -23.48 -3.71 4.82
CA ASP A 161 -22.24 -3.30 5.52
C ASP A 161 -22.31 -1.84 5.97
N ASP A 162 -22.79 -0.96 5.09
CA ASP A 162 -22.96 0.48 5.35
C ASP A 162 -24.09 0.74 6.35
N ARG A 163 -25.20 -0.01 6.25
CA ARG A 163 -26.32 0.01 7.22
C ARG A 163 -25.85 -0.36 8.62
N ASN A 164 -25.12 -1.46 8.77
CA ASN A 164 -24.57 -1.84 10.06
C ASN A 164 -23.50 -0.85 10.54
N GLY A 165 -22.75 -0.23 9.63
CA GLY A 165 -21.83 0.88 9.93
C GLY A 165 -22.55 2.05 10.61
N ILE A 166 -23.50 2.69 9.93
CA ILE A 166 -24.18 3.88 10.45
C ILE A 166 -25.00 3.58 11.72
N GLN A 167 -25.55 2.37 11.84
CA GLN A 167 -26.30 1.94 13.02
C GLN A 167 -25.43 1.62 14.24
N GLN A 168 -24.15 1.27 14.07
CA GLN A 168 -23.23 1.12 15.21
C GLN A 168 -22.90 2.47 15.87
N MET A 169 -22.91 3.57 15.10
CA MET A 169 -22.65 4.92 15.62
C MET A 169 -23.93 5.61 16.12
N TYR A 170 -25.01 5.58 15.34
CA TYR A 170 -26.21 6.39 15.59
C TYR A 170 -27.49 5.58 15.87
N GLY A 171 -27.41 4.24 15.89
CA GLY A 171 -28.54 3.35 16.13
C GLY A 171 -29.56 3.27 14.96
N PRO A 172 -30.41 2.23 14.95
CA PRO A 172 -31.43 2.04 13.90
C PRO A 172 -32.62 3.00 14.03
N LYS A 173 -33.21 3.39 12.89
CA LYS A 173 -34.37 4.32 12.84
C LYS A 173 -35.60 3.85 13.62
N LYS A 174 -35.79 2.54 13.73
CA LYS A 174 -36.86 1.90 14.54
C LYS A 174 -36.21 0.99 15.58
N SER A 175 -36.57 1.18 16.85
CA SER A 175 -36.08 0.35 17.96
C SER A 175 -36.83 -0.98 18.04
N THR A 176 -36.46 -1.92 17.19
CA THR A 176 -36.93 -3.30 17.28
C THR A 176 -36.23 -3.99 18.45
N LYS A 177 -36.88 -4.10 19.61
CA LYS A 177 -36.33 -4.72 20.84
C LYS A 177 -36.17 -6.25 20.74
N TRP A 178 -35.35 -6.73 19.80
CA TRP A 178 -35.16 -8.16 19.53
C TRP A 178 -33.71 -8.54 19.84
N ALA A 179 -33.55 -9.34 20.92
CA ALA A 179 -32.31 -9.72 21.58
C ALA A 179 -31.53 -8.59 22.30
N ARG A 180 -30.81 -8.96 23.38
CA ARG A 180 -29.76 -8.12 23.98
C ARG A 180 -28.48 -8.31 23.17
N ILE A 181 -28.02 -7.26 22.50
CA ILE A 181 -26.62 -7.19 22.06
C ILE A 181 -25.76 -7.13 23.35
N PRO A 182 -24.71 -7.96 23.51
CA PRO A 182 -23.80 -7.83 24.63
C PRO A 182 -23.02 -6.51 24.51
N ASN A 183 -23.04 -5.70 25.56
CA ASN A 183 -22.22 -4.49 25.62
C ASN A 183 -20.73 -4.89 25.65
N LEU A 184 -20.07 -4.83 24.50
CA LEU A 184 -18.62 -4.67 24.47
C LEU A 184 -18.30 -3.30 25.10
N PRO A 185 -17.39 -3.22 26.07
CA PRO A 185 -17.00 -1.93 26.64
C PRO A 185 -16.34 -1.08 25.54
N PRO A 186 -16.48 0.26 25.59
CA PRO A 186 -15.73 1.14 24.69
C PRO A 186 -14.24 0.86 24.83
N THR A 187 -13.57 0.47 23.74
CA THR A 187 -12.11 0.40 23.73
C THR A 187 -11.58 1.82 23.77
N THR A 188 -11.04 2.23 24.91
CA THR A 188 -10.52 3.58 25.13
C THR A 188 -9.24 3.80 24.32
N THR A 189 -9.40 4.16 23.05
CA THR A 189 -8.28 4.58 22.20
C THR A 189 -7.83 5.97 22.61
N THR A 190 -6.59 6.08 23.10
CA THR A 190 -6.03 7.35 23.57
C THR A 190 -6.00 8.41 22.46
N THR A 191 -6.59 9.58 22.73
CA THR A 191 -6.68 10.71 21.78
C THR A 191 -5.30 11.29 21.47
N THR A 192 -5.06 11.63 20.19
CA THR A 192 -3.90 12.45 19.78
C THR A 192 -4.31 13.49 18.73
N THR A 193 -4.14 14.77 19.10
CA THR A 193 -4.10 15.98 18.26
C THR A 193 -5.15 16.17 17.17
N THR A 194 -6.07 17.13 17.41
CA THR A 194 -7.08 17.65 16.47
C THR A 194 -6.48 17.99 15.10
N THR A 195 -6.76 17.15 14.10
CA THR A 195 -6.40 17.41 12.70
C THR A 195 -7.58 16.99 11.82
N THR A 196 -8.20 17.94 11.12
CA THR A 196 -9.34 17.64 10.23
C THR A 196 -8.89 16.68 9.15
N THR A 197 -9.52 15.50 9.10
CA THR A 197 -9.03 14.34 8.35
C THR A 197 -9.93 14.06 7.16
N THR A 198 -9.33 13.78 5.99
CA THR A 198 -9.98 13.81 4.67
C THR A 198 -9.93 12.44 4.00
N THR A 199 -10.92 12.16 3.15
CA THR A 199 -11.20 10.86 2.52
C THR A 199 -11.54 11.07 1.05
N THR A 200 -11.04 10.26 0.11
CA THR A 200 -11.13 10.59 -1.34
C THR A 200 -11.78 9.49 -2.20
N THR A 201 -12.93 9.79 -2.82
CA THR A 201 -13.59 8.92 -3.81
C THR A 201 -12.93 9.01 -5.19
N ARG A 202 -12.76 7.85 -5.85
CA ARG A 202 -12.07 7.75 -7.14
C ARG A 202 -12.84 6.93 -8.18
N ARG A 203 -12.71 7.28 -9.46
CA ARG A 203 -13.22 6.45 -10.58
C ARG A 203 -12.21 5.33 -10.92
N PRO A 204 -12.66 4.11 -11.27
CA PRO A 204 -11.78 3.08 -11.84
C PRO A 204 -11.16 3.56 -13.16
N TYR A 205 -9.85 3.39 -13.33
CA TYR A 205 -9.18 3.76 -14.59
C TYR A 205 -9.45 2.70 -15.68
N ILE A 206 -10.09 3.10 -16.77
CA ILE A 206 -10.40 2.24 -17.93
C ILE A 206 -9.66 2.77 -19.15
N ASN A 207 -8.83 1.92 -19.78
CA ASN A 207 -8.20 2.23 -21.06
C ASN A 207 -9.22 2.22 -22.20
N HIS A 208 -9.88 3.35 -22.44
CA HIS A 208 -10.68 3.56 -23.64
C HIS A 208 -9.78 3.69 -24.87
N HIS A 209 -9.45 2.55 -25.50
CA HIS A 209 -8.84 2.50 -26.82
C HIS A 209 -9.81 3.08 -27.87
N HIS A 210 -9.74 4.40 -28.10
CA HIS A 210 -10.42 5.05 -29.21
C HIS A 210 -9.80 4.62 -30.56
N ASN A 211 -10.38 3.60 -31.16
CA ASN A 211 -10.11 3.22 -32.55
C ASN A 211 -10.59 4.36 -33.47
N ARG A 212 -9.65 5.17 -33.95
CA ARG A 212 -9.95 6.36 -34.75
C ARG A 212 -10.33 6.00 -36.18
N HIS A 213 -11.61 5.67 -36.39
CA HIS A 213 -12.16 5.53 -37.73
C HIS A 213 -12.02 6.85 -38.53
N GLN A 214 -11.89 6.70 -39.85
CA GLN A 214 -11.33 7.72 -40.74
C GLN A 214 -12.39 8.21 -41.73
N ASP A 215 -13.26 9.12 -41.30
CA ASP A 215 -14.29 9.72 -42.16
C ASP A 215 -13.76 10.86 -43.05
N ARG A 216 -14.44 11.04 -44.18
CA ARG A 216 -13.85 11.56 -45.43
C ARG A 216 -14.79 12.54 -46.12
N TYR A 217 -14.46 13.84 -46.10
CA TYR A 217 -15.23 14.89 -46.78
C TYR A 217 -14.60 15.32 -48.13
N PRO A 218 -15.41 15.72 -49.15
CA PRO A 218 -14.94 15.92 -50.53
C PRO A 218 -14.57 17.37 -50.93
N ASN A 219 -13.93 17.51 -52.10
CA ASN A 219 -13.36 18.74 -52.67
C ASN A 219 -14.38 19.78 -53.17
N ARG A 220 -14.06 21.09 -53.06
CA ARG A 220 -14.07 22.11 -54.16
C ARG A 220 -13.49 23.49 -53.69
N PRO A 221 -13.22 24.50 -54.56
CA PRO A 221 -11.98 24.61 -55.33
C PRO A 221 -11.24 25.98 -55.15
N TYR A 222 -10.20 26.25 -55.96
CA TYR A 222 -9.23 27.35 -55.83
C TYR A 222 -9.20 28.30 -57.04
N THR A 223 -9.10 29.62 -56.82
CA THR A 223 -8.79 30.67 -57.85
C THR A 223 -8.24 31.98 -57.19
N PRO A 224 -7.48 32.88 -57.89
CA PRO A 224 -6.26 33.46 -57.27
C PRO A 224 -5.88 34.96 -57.50
N TYR A 225 -5.09 35.53 -56.56
CA TYR A 225 -4.15 36.69 -56.67
C TYR A 225 -4.70 38.11 -57.07
N PRO A 226 -3.94 39.25 -57.03
CA PRO A 226 -2.51 39.47 -56.69
C PRO A 226 -2.14 40.62 -55.70
N ARG A 227 -1.32 40.28 -54.70
CA ARG A 227 0.02 40.80 -54.31
C ARG A 227 0.55 42.24 -54.62
N ILE A 228 1.42 42.69 -53.67
CA ILE A 228 2.57 43.65 -53.72
C ILE A 228 2.22 45.14 -53.45
N PRO A 229 3.06 45.94 -52.74
CA PRO A 229 4.21 45.65 -51.85
C PRO A 229 3.77 45.72 -50.35
N SER A 230 4.49 46.06 -49.26
CA SER A 230 5.91 46.39 -48.87
C SER A 230 6.08 45.97 -47.36
N LYS A 231 7.14 46.18 -46.54
CA LYS A 231 8.45 46.87 -46.62
C LYS A 231 9.39 46.30 -45.51
N TYR A 232 10.69 46.17 -45.78
CA TYR A 232 11.81 45.89 -44.83
C TYR A 232 11.81 44.54 -44.04
N PRO A 233 12.99 44.06 -43.56
CA PRO A 233 13.40 42.67 -43.84
C PRO A 233 13.35 41.69 -42.65
N ALA A 234 13.45 40.41 -42.98
CA ALA A 234 13.52 39.30 -42.04
C ALA A 234 14.97 38.92 -41.66
N TYR A 235 15.15 38.39 -40.45
CA TYR A 235 16.27 37.51 -40.12
C TYR A 235 15.86 36.52 -39.03
N TYR A 236 15.83 35.22 -39.37
CA TYR A 236 15.59 34.11 -38.45
C TYR A 236 16.27 32.85 -39.02
N PRO A 237 17.35 32.35 -38.39
CA PRO A 237 17.96 31.07 -38.76
C PRO A 237 17.49 29.95 -37.83
N GLU A 238 17.17 28.79 -38.40
CA GLU A 238 16.90 27.54 -37.67
C GLU A 238 18.19 26.93 -37.08
N LYS A 239 18.06 25.98 -36.13
CA LYS A 239 19.14 25.05 -35.76
C LYS A 239 18.64 23.65 -35.39
N PRO A 240 19.02 22.60 -36.15
CA PRO A 240 18.90 21.21 -35.73
C PRO A 240 20.22 20.63 -35.16
N SER A 241 20.09 19.58 -34.33
CA SER A 241 21.02 18.45 -34.07
C SER A 241 22.56 18.64 -34.01
N TYR A 242 23.20 18.26 -32.89
CA TYR A 242 24.02 17.01 -32.74
C TYR A 242 24.91 17.02 -31.46
N TYR A 243 25.50 15.86 -31.09
CA TYR A 243 26.42 15.63 -29.95
C TYR A 243 27.86 16.17 -30.19
N PRO A 244 28.67 16.34 -29.13
CA PRO A 244 29.94 15.57 -29.07
C PRO A 244 30.41 15.11 -27.66
N HIS A 245 31.45 14.25 -27.64
CA HIS A 245 32.22 13.79 -26.46
C HIS A 245 33.34 14.77 -26.04
N HIS A 246 33.91 14.59 -24.84
CA HIS A 246 35.25 15.09 -24.45
C HIS A 246 36.08 14.06 -23.63
N PRO A 247 37.44 14.05 -23.70
CA PRO A 247 38.33 13.04 -23.09
C PRO A 247 39.26 13.55 -21.95
N ASP A 248 40.17 12.66 -21.47
CA ASP A 248 41.13 12.79 -20.35
C ASP A 248 42.12 13.98 -20.33
N ARG A 249 42.63 14.34 -19.11
CA ARG A 249 44.08 14.33 -18.79
C ARG A 249 44.51 14.57 -17.30
N ARG A 250 45.26 13.58 -16.77
CA ARG A 250 46.48 13.54 -15.90
C ARG A 250 46.93 14.67 -14.93
N HIS A 251 47.56 14.20 -13.84
CA HIS A 251 48.38 14.83 -12.77
C HIS A 251 49.24 16.09 -13.04
N TYR A 252 49.52 16.89 -11.98
CA TYR A 252 50.85 16.93 -11.30
C TYR A 252 50.74 17.43 -9.83
N ASN A 253 51.85 17.82 -9.15
CA ASN A 253 52.02 17.78 -7.68
C ASN A 253 52.81 18.99 -7.08
N SER A 254 52.64 19.25 -5.77
CA SER A 254 53.38 20.20 -4.87
C SER A 254 53.34 21.72 -5.22
N THR A 255 53.73 22.71 -4.39
CA THR A 255 54.47 22.73 -3.09
C THR A 255 54.13 23.98 -2.20
N GLU A 256 54.23 23.83 -0.87
CA GLU A 256 54.71 24.76 0.20
C GLU A 256 54.20 26.20 0.53
N GLU A 257 54.46 26.51 1.82
CA GLU A 257 54.67 27.79 2.52
C GLU A 257 53.55 28.73 3.06
N HIS A 258 53.99 29.56 4.03
CA HIS A 258 53.19 30.21 5.08
C HIS A 258 54.00 31.42 5.64
N PRO A 259 53.38 32.54 6.07
CA PRO A 259 53.67 33.02 7.43
C PRO A 259 52.47 33.67 8.17
N ARG A 260 52.74 34.30 9.32
CA ARG A 260 51.81 34.60 10.44
C ARG A 260 51.71 36.11 10.77
N ARG A 261 50.77 36.46 11.69
CA ARG A 261 50.77 37.53 12.76
C ARG A 261 49.68 38.63 12.65
N THR A 262 49.16 39.30 13.71
CA THR A 262 49.09 39.10 15.21
C THR A 262 48.14 40.13 15.89
N ASN A 263 47.44 39.70 16.97
CA ASN A 263 47.07 40.45 18.22
C ASN A 263 46.23 41.77 18.13
N HIS A 264 45.70 42.46 19.18
CA HIS A 264 45.59 42.47 20.68
C HIS A 264 44.21 43.17 21.01
N HIS A 265 43.59 43.39 22.19
CA HIS A 265 43.44 42.91 23.61
C HIS A 265 42.19 43.70 24.18
N HIS A 266 41.66 43.76 25.42
CA HIS A 266 41.79 43.31 26.85
C HIS A 266 40.35 43.55 27.48
N THR A 267 39.87 43.44 28.73
CA THR A 267 40.17 43.05 30.17
C THR A 267 38.77 42.92 30.88
N TYR A 268 38.49 42.64 32.18
CA TYR A 268 39.24 42.39 33.43
C TYR A 268 38.50 41.32 34.31
N ARG A 269 38.30 41.52 35.64
CA ARG A 269 37.70 40.58 36.64
C ARG A 269 37.41 41.29 38.00
N PRO A 270 36.65 40.75 38.99
CA PRO A 270 36.97 39.55 39.85
C PRO A 270 35.79 38.54 40.04
N THR A 271 35.93 37.21 40.23
CA THR A 271 36.32 36.35 41.43
C THR A 271 35.35 36.47 42.63
N GLU A 272 34.82 35.40 43.27
CA GLU A 272 35.40 34.12 43.78
C GLU A 272 34.53 32.84 43.55
N THR A 273 35.08 31.68 43.12
CA THR A 273 35.59 30.48 43.88
C THR A 273 34.48 29.49 44.33
N THR A 274 34.46 28.20 43.93
CA THR A 274 35.21 27.10 44.61
C THR A 274 35.29 25.76 43.80
N SER A 275 36.47 25.10 43.84
CA SER A 275 36.85 23.69 43.53
C SER A 275 36.35 22.90 42.28
N HIS A 276 37.21 22.83 41.24
CA HIS A 276 37.99 21.67 40.73
C HIS A 276 37.52 20.19 40.88
N PRO A 277 38.04 19.21 40.08
CA PRO A 277 39.13 19.30 39.07
C PRO A 277 38.83 18.72 37.66
N THR A 278 39.76 18.97 36.73
CA THR A 278 39.90 18.28 35.41
C THR A 278 41.41 18.00 35.17
N THR A 279 41.81 17.58 33.96
CA THR A 279 43.21 17.48 33.40
C THR A 279 44.08 16.28 33.85
N TYR A 280 45.05 15.76 33.06
CA TYR A 280 45.26 15.74 31.58
C TYR A 280 46.33 14.67 31.16
N ARG A 281 46.50 14.50 29.84
CA ARG A 281 47.49 13.69 29.08
C ARG A 281 48.98 13.90 29.47
N PRO A 282 49.89 12.94 29.17
CA PRO A 282 50.72 13.04 27.94
C PRO A 282 50.87 11.72 27.13
N ARG A 283 52.02 11.46 26.45
CA ARG A 283 52.09 10.70 25.17
C ARG A 283 53.40 9.89 24.96
N TYR A 284 53.31 8.65 24.43
CA TYR A 284 54.36 7.84 23.76
C TYR A 284 55.61 7.39 24.60
N PRO A 285 56.46 6.43 24.15
CA PRO A 285 56.61 5.79 22.83
C PRO A 285 56.36 4.25 22.79
N TYR A 286 57.00 3.54 21.84
CA TYR A 286 56.62 2.20 21.31
C TYR A 286 57.78 1.19 21.43
N VAL A 287 57.55 -0.01 21.98
CA VAL A 287 58.48 -1.17 21.97
C VAL A 287 57.66 -2.48 21.96
N GLN A 288 58.06 -3.48 21.17
CA GLN A 288 57.56 -4.86 21.28
C GLN A 288 58.47 -5.70 22.19
N PRO A 289 57.92 -6.47 23.15
CA PRO A 289 58.63 -7.58 23.77
C PRO A 289 58.38 -8.89 23.00
N GLU A 290 59.45 -9.61 22.65
CA GLU A 290 59.39 -11.02 22.28
C GLU A 290 59.10 -11.87 23.54
N TYR A 291 58.37 -12.97 23.40
CA TYR A 291 58.16 -13.93 24.50
C TYR A 291 59.25 -15.01 24.48
N PRO A 292 60.00 -15.22 25.59
CA PRO A 292 61.07 -16.22 25.64
C PRO A 292 60.57 -17.66 25.47
N SER A 293 61.36 -18.46 24.76
CA SER A 293 61.24 -19.92 24.73
C SER A 293 61.87 -20.55 25.97
N ASN A 294 61.37 -21.72 26.37
CA ASN A 294 62.02 -22.59 27.36
C ASN A 294 61.80 -24.08 26.98
N PRO A 295 62.70 -25.01 27.38
CA PRO A 295 62.97 -26.22 26.58
C PRO A 295 62.20 -27.48 26.99
N ARG A 296 62.24 -28.49 26.11
CA ARG A 296 61.75 -29.87 26.37
C ARG A 296 62.81 -30.72 27.09
N PRO A 297 62.43 -31.59 28.05
CA PRO A 297 63.20 -32.78 28.43
C PRO A 297 63.12 -33.88 27.35
N ASN A 298 64.03 -34.85 27.37
CA ASN A 298 64.20 -35.85 26.31
C ASN A 298 64.56 -37.25 26.88
N TYR A 299 63.70 -38.27 26.65
CA TYR A 299 63.93 -39.74 26.49
C TYR A 299 64.82 -40.55 27.49
N PRO A 300 64.50 -41.84 27.77
CA PRO A 300 64.74 -42.97 26.85
C PRO A 300 63.56 -43.96 26.68
N ASN A 301 63.77 -45.05 25.91
CA ASN A 301 62.76 -45.99 25.39
C ASN A 301 62.85 -47.42 25.97
N ASP A 302 61.92 -48.27 25.49
CA ASP A 302 62.06 -49.75 25.29
C ASP A 302 61.55 -50.70 26.42
N PRO A 303 61.37 -52.01 26.19
CA PRO A 303 60.21 -52.58 25.46
C PRO A 303 59.42 -53.65 26.24
N ARG A 304 58.26 -54.07 25.70
CA ARG A 304 57.87 -55.50 25.57
C ARG A 304 56.65 -55.73 24.68
N GLN A 305 56.59 -56.93 24.10
CA GLN A 305 55.48 -57.46 23.31
C GLN A 305 54.53 -58.27 24.21
N ASP A 306 53.25 -58.41 23.84
CA ASP A 306 52.78 -59.71 23.30
C ASP A 306 51.48 -59.56 22.48
N ASN A 307 51.05 -60.63 21.80
CA ASN A 307 49.99 -60.62 20.79
C ASN A 307 49.16 -61.93 20.86
N PRO A 308 47.84 -61.91 20.56
CA PRO A 308 47.43 -62.68 19.39
C PRO A 308 46.25 -62.10 18.57
N ARG A 309 46.26 -62.37 17.26
CA ARG A 309 45.21 -62.00 16.30
C ARG A 309 44.06 -63.02 16.22
N LYS A 310 42.82 -62.54 16.01
CA LYS A 310 41.69 -63.23 15.35
C LYS A 310 40.54 -62.24 15.07
N PRO A 311 39.67 -62.48 14.08
CA PRO A 311 39.95 -62.79 12.66
C PRO A 311 39.41 -61.66 11.73
N TYR A 312 39.84 -61.64 10.47
CA TYR A 312 39.38 -60.66 9.48
C TYR A 312 37.96 -60.99 8.98
N TYR A 313 37.03 -60.04 9.14
CA TYR A 313 35.76 -60.00 8.40
C TYR A 313 35.82 -58.85 7.39
N PRO A 314 35.30 -59.03 6.16
CA PRO A 314 35.32 -57.98 5.14
C PRO A 314 34.48 -56.78 5.56
N GLU A 315 35.02 -55.58 5.30
CA GLU A 315 34.47 -54.33 5.81
C GLU A 315 33.16 -53.96 5.10
N LYS A 316 32.03 -54.10 5.80
CA LYS A 316 30.82 -53.34 5.46
C LYS A 316 31.01 -51.92 5.96
N THR A 317 31.66 -51.07 5.15
CA THR A 317 31.79 -49.63 5.40
C THR A 317 30.41 -48.97 5.30
N THR A 318 29.62 -49.10 6.37
CA THR A 318 28.41 -48.29 6.58
C THR A 318 28.79 -46.84 6.35
N GLN A 319 28.15 -46.18 5.38
CA GLN A 319 28.44 -44.77 5.08
C GLN A 319 28.31 -43.98 6.37
N ARG A 320 29.45 -43.49 6.88
CA ARG A 320 29.50 -42.66 8.07
C ARG A 320 28.88 -41.33 7.68
N THR A 321 27.57 -41.20 7.89
CA THR A 321 26.83 -39.97 7.66
C THR A 321 27.52 -38.88 8.48
N THR A 322 28.28 -38.02 7.81
CA THR A 322 28.90 -36.89 8.45
C THR A 322 27.78 -35.95 8.84
N THR A 323 27.39 -35.99 10.12
CA THR A 323 26.46 -35.04 10.72
C THR A 323 27.13 -33.67 10.79
N THR A 324 27.33 -33.06 9.63
CA THR A 324 27.71 -31.65 9.52
C THR A 324 26.68 -30.86 10.28
N THR A 325 27.13 -30.05 11.24
CA THR A 325 26.31 -29.00 11.85
C THR A 325 25.60 -28.24 10.73
N PRO A 326 24.27 -28.05 10.81
CA PRO A 326 23.53 -27.34 9.76
C PRO A 326 24.19 -25.99 9.48
N SER A 327 24.49 -25.72 8.22
CA SER A 327 25.02 -24.40 7.86
C SER A 327 23.90 -23.37 8.08
N ASP A 328 24.20 -22.31 8.81
CA ASP A 328 23.27 -21.19 9.04
C ASP A 328 22.90 -20.43 7.74
N LYS A 329 23.65 -20.68 6.66
CA LYS A 329 23.34 -20.18 5.32
C LYS A 329 22.08 -20.88 4.77
N PRO A 330 21.04 -20.13 4.37
CA PRO A 330 19.81 -20.72 3.85
C PRO A 330 20.03 -21.44 2.51
N ASP A 331 19.34 -22.57 2.30
CA ASP A 331 19.34 -23.29 1.02
C ASP A 331 18.60 -22.45 -0.03
N LYS A 332 19.32 -22.13 -1.11
CA LYS A 332 18.83 -21.40 -2.28
C LYS A 332 17.54 -22.01 -2.88
N CYS A 333 17.38 -23.33 -2.83
CA CYS A 333 16.31 -24.04 -3.51
C CYS A 333 15.12 -24.42 -2.62
N ASP A 334 15.28 -24.45 -1.28
CA ASP A 334 14.24 -24.89 -0.35
C ASP A 334 13.96 -23.90 0.81
N THR A 335 13.93 -22.59 0.50
CA THR A 335 13.63 -21.53 1.47
C THR A 335 12.42 -20.67 1.09
N SER A 336 11.79 -20.04 2.09
CA SER A 336 11.04 -18.79 1.89
C SER A 336 12.00 -17.59 1.88
N TYR A 337 11.49 -16.39 1.61
CA TYR A 337 12.24 -15.14 1.63
C TYR A 337 11.60 -14.20 2.65
N ASP A 338 12.39 -13.38 3.34
CA ASP A 338 11.88 -12.49 4.40
C ASP A 338 11.60 -11.08 3.88
N ALA A 339 12.30 -10.68 2.81
CA ALA A 339 12.02 -9.46 2.05
C ALA A 339 12.60 -9.60 0.63
N ILE A 340 12.04 -8.90 -0.35
CA ILE A 340 12.49 -8.91 -1.74
C ILE A 340 12.29 -7.52 -2.34
N ALA A 341 13.28 -7.02 -3.09
CA ALA A 341 13.12 -5.78 -3.86
C ALA A 341 13.88 -5.82 -5.19
N LEU A 342 13.34 -5.13 -6.19
CA LEU A 342 14.12 -4.66 -7.32
C LEU A 342 14.83 -3.36 -6.88
N ILE A 343 16.15 -3.34 -6.91
CA ILE A 343 16.99 -2.19 -6.55
C ILE A 343 17.90 -1.90 -7.73
N ARG A 344 17.78 -0.70 -8.33
CA ARG A 344 18.63 -0.21 -9.44
C ARG A 344 18.69 -1.17 -10.64
N GLY A 345 17.62 -1.93 -10.86
CA GLY A 345 17.49 -2.91 -11.95
C GLY A 345 18.01 -4.33 -11.62
N GLU A 346 18.44 -4.59 -10.39
CA GLU A 346 18.87 -5.91 -9.91
C GLU A 346 17.90 -6.43 -8.83
N LEU A 347 17.71 -7.75 -8.76
CA LEU A 347 16.86 -8.36 -7.74
C LEU A 347 17.68 -8.67 -6.50
N PHE A 348 17.20 -8.21 -5.35
CA PHE A 348 17.73 -8.53 -4.03
C PHE A 348 16.70 -9.36 -3.27
N ILE A 349 17.10 -10.56 -2.85
CA ILE A 349 16.27 -11.51 -2.09
C ILE A 349 16.92 -11.70 -0.73
N PHE A 350 16.23 -11.35 0.36
CA PHE A 350 16.74 -11.44 1.72
C PHE A 350 16.21 -12.69 2.43
N LYS A 351 17.07 -13.35 3.20
CA LYS A 351 16.68 -14.46 4.07
C LYS A 351 17.63 -14.60 5.25
N ASN A 352 17.08 -14.54 6.47
CA ASN A 352 17.81 -14.42 7.72
C ASN A 352 18.81 -13.24 7.61
N ARG A 353 19.99 -13.35 8.23
CA ARG A 353 21.08 -12.37 8.11
C ARG A 353 21.74 -12.28 6.71
N TYR A 354 21.22 -13.00 5.71
CA TYR A 354 21.81 -13.13 4.38
C TYR A 354 20.91 -12.54 3.29
N HIS A 355 21.49 -12.31 2.11
CA HIS A 355 20.76 -12.04 0.88
C HIS A 355 21.43 -12.70 -0.33
N TRP A 356 20.72 -12.74 -1.45
CA TRP A 356 21.22 -12.99 -2.80
C TRP A 356 21.02 -11.74 -3.67
N ARG A 357 21.90 -11.55 -4.66
CA ARG A 357 21.79 -10.52 -5.70
C ARG A 357 21.76 -11.17 -7.08
N ILE A 358 20.83 -10.77 -7.93
CA ILE A 358 20.60 -11.37 -9.26
C ILE A 358 20.48 -10.22 -10.30
N GLY A 359 21.43 -10.19 -11.23
CA GLY A 359 21.53 -9.17 -12.28
C GLY A 359 20.85 -9.59 -13.60
N SER A 360 21.19 -8.90 -14.70
CA SER A 360 20.78 -9.31 -16.05
C SER A 360 21.32 -10.69 -16.44
N ASN A 361 22.53 -11.00 -16.00
CA ASN A 361 23.27 -12.21 -16.37
C ASN A 361 22.99 -13.37 -15.38
N GLY A 362 21.89 -13.28 -14.62
CA GLY A 362 21.54 -14.24 -13.58
C GLY A 362 22.23 -13.97 -12.24
N HIS A 363 22.61 -15.04 -11.54
CA HIS A 363 23.08 -14.98 -10.16
C HIS A 363 24.54 -14.55 -10.07
N TYR A 364 24.85 -13.59 -9.20
CA TYR A 364 26.24 -13.26 -8.91
C TYR A 364 26.93 -14.37 -8.09
N PRO A 365 28.23 -14.65 -8.32
CA PRO A 365 28.99 -15.58 -7.50
C PRO A 365 29.23 -15.03 -6.09
N GLY A 366 29.50 -15.91 -5.13
CA GLY A 366 29.78 -15.55 -3.72
C GLY A 366 28.54 -15.39 -2.82
N TYR A 367 27.33 -15.47 -3.37
CA TYR A 367 26.08 -15.41 -2.62
C TYR A 367 25.59 -16.83 -2.19
N PRO A 368 24.87 -16.99 -1.06
CA PRO A 368 24.36 -15.94 -0.18
C PRO A 368 25.45 -15.24 0.66
N MET A 369 25.30 -13.93 0.77
CA MET A 369 26.22 -13.03 1.47
C MET A 369 25.52 -12.37 2.66
N GLU A 370 26.24 -12.12 3.76
CA GLU A 370 25.70 -11.45 4.95
C GLU A 370 25.31 -10.01 4.60
N THR A 371 24.10 -9.60 4.98
CA THR A 371 23.51 -8.30 4.62
C THR A 371 24.28 -7.12 5.20
N THR A 372 24.86 -7.29 6.40
CA THR A 372 25.75 -6.32 7.03
C THR A 372 27.08 -6.09 6.29
N ARG A 373 27.47 -6.95 5.32
CA ARG A 373 28.65 -6.70 4.47
C ARG A 373 28.38 -5.66 3.38
N MET A 374 27.13 -5.53 2.92
CA MET A 374 26.73 -4.49 1.96
C MET A 374 26.24 -3.23 2.65
N TRP A 375 25.66 -3.35 3.85
CA TRP A 375 25.17 -2.22 4.66
C TRP A 375 25.74 -2.29 6.09
N PRO A 376 27.00 -1.84 6.32
CA PRO A 376 27.71 -2.01 7.59
C PRO A 376 27.16 -1.23 8.80
N SER A 377 26.17 -0.36 8.60
CA SER A 377 25.46 0.37 9.66
C SER A 377 24.10 -0.23 10.03
N LEU A 378 23.74 -1.39 9.47
CA LEU A 378 22.69 -2.23 10.04
C LEU A 378 23.17 -2.88 11.36
N PRO A 379 22.27 -3.35 12.24
CA PRO A 379 22.64 -4.03 13.49
C PRO A 379 23.60 -5.21 13.23
N ARG A 380 24.61 -5.39 14.08
CA ARG A 380 25.60 -6.49 13.92
C ARG A 380 25.01 -7.86 14.22
N ASP A 381 23.95 -7.86 15.01
CA ASP A 381 23.09 -8.94 15.47
C ASP A 381 21.83 -9.11 14.59
N LEU A 382 21.79 -8.47 13.41
CA LEU A 382 20.70 -8.59 12.42
C LEU A 382 20.30 -10.07 12.22
N THR A 383 19.07 -10.41 12.60
CA THR A 383 18.51 -11.76 12.42
C THR A 383 17.84 -11.94 11.06
N HIS A 384 17.13 -10.91 10.59
CA HIS A 384 16.44 -10.84 9.30
C HIS A 384 16.13 -9.37 8.92
N VAL A 385 15.67 -9.15 7.70
CA VAL A 385 15.06 -7.89 7.23
C VAL A 385 13.57 -8.15 7.04
N ASP A 386 12.72 -7.25 7.53
CA ASP A 386 11.26 -7.42 7.53
C ASP A 386 10.59 -6.89 6.25
N ALA A 387 11.11 -5.79 5.69
CA ALA A 387 10.66 -5.26 4.41
C ALA A 387 11.76 -4.41 3.74
N VAL A 388 11.74 -4.31 2.41
CA VAL A 388 12.73 -3.54 1.64
C VAL A 388 12.12 -3.01 0.35
N TYR A 389 12.45 -1.78 -0.05
CA TYR A 389 12.11 -1.23 -1.37
C TYR A 389 13.11 -0.14 -1.82
N GLU A 390 13.20 0.10 -3.14
CA GLU A 390 13.81 1.32 -3.69
C GLU A 390 12.74 2.43 -3.76
N ARG A 391 13.00 3.55 -3.10
CA ARG A 391 12.14 4.75 -3.14
C ARG A 391 12.26 5.46 -4.49
N PRO A 392 11.28 6.30 -4.89
CA PRO A 392 11.36 7.12 -6.11
C PRO A 392 12.66 7.96 -6.20
N ASP A 393 13.19 8.39 -5.05
CA ASP A 393 14.43 9.17 -4.94
C ASP A 393 15.73 8.34 -4.96
N ARG A 394 15.65 7.07 -5.43
CA ARG A 394 16.74 6.09 -5.59
C ARG A 394 17.48 5.71 -4.31
N LYS A 395 16.88 5.99 -3.14
CA LYS A 395 17.35 5.51 -1.84
C LYS A 395 16.71 4.16 -1.52
N ILE A 396 17.45 3.33 -0.80
CA ILE A 396 17.04 1.99 -0.40
C ILE A 396 16.51 2.09 1.03
N ALA A 397 15.24 1.76 1.21
CA ALA A 397 14.57 1.72 2.50
C ALA A 397 14.55 0.28 3.00
N ILE A 398 15.09 0.02 4.19
CA ILE A 398 15.19 -1.29 4.83
C ILE A 398 14.52 -1.20 6.20
N PHE A 399 13.45 -1.97 6.40
CA PHE A 399 12.72 -2.03 7.66
C PHE A 399 13.15 -3.24 8.50
N ILE A 400 13.36 -3.01 9.79
CA ILE A 400 13.70 -4.03 10.80
C ILE A 400 12.93 -3.68 12.07
N GLY A 401 11.93 -4.49 12.42
CA GLY A 401 10.99 -4.21 13.51
C GLY A 401 10.35 -2.82 13.39
N LYS A 402 10.34 -2.07 14.49
CA LYS A 402 9.82 -0.69 14.57
C LYS A 402 10.72 0.37 13.92
N GLN A 403 11.76 0.03 13.17
CA GLN A 403 12.71 1.00 12.61
C GLN A 403 12.91 0.90 11.09
N LEU A 404 12.90 2.06 10.43
CA LEU A 404 13.35 2.25 9.05
C LEU A 404 14.82 2.70 9.05
N TYR A 405 15.66 1.99 8.29
CA TYR A 405 17.01 2.39 7.91
C TYR A 405 16.98 2.84 6.44
N LEU A 406 17.57 4.00 6.13
CA LEU A 406 17.59 4.56 4.77
C LEU A 406 19.03 4.70 4.26
N PHE A 407 19.27 4.27 3.03
CA PHE A 407 20.60 4.24 2.40
C PHE A 407 20.61 4.89 1.01
N ASN A 408 21.71 5.55 0.65
CA ASN A 408 22.06 5.78 -0.75
C ASN A 408 23.16 4.79 -1.14
N SER A 409 22.81 3.80 -1.99
CA SER A 409 23.70 2.65 -2.25
C SER A 409 24.03 1.92 -0.94
N GLN A 410 25.31 1.75 -0.62
CA GLN A 410 25.82 1.20 0.65
C GLN A 410 25.89 2.21 1.81
N TYR A 411 25.71 3.51 1.57
CA TYR A 411 25.96 4.57 2.55
C TYR A 411 24.69 4.97 3.31
N PRO A 412 24.68 5.00 4.65
CA PRO A 412 23.51 5.42 5.42
C PRO A 412 23.22 6.91 5.22
N VAL A 413 21.94 7.26 5.23
CA VAL A 413 21.47 8.65 5.21
C VAL A 413 21.52 9.23 6.63
N PRO A 414 22.07 10.45 6.84
CA PRO A 414 22.08 11.10 8.15
C PRO A 414 20.68 11.22 8.76
N GLY A 415 20.59 11.04 10.09
CA GLY A 415 19.32 11.08 10.82
C GLY A 415 18.46 9.80 10.68
N TYR A 416 19.04 8.70 10.23
CA TYR A 416 18.46 7.35 10.27
C TYR A 416 19.32 6.42 11.15
N PRO A 417 18.75 5.34 11.74
CA PRO A 417 17.36 4.89 11.61
C PRO A 417 16.32 5.80 12.29
N LYS A 418 15.05 5.61 11.93
CA LYS A 418 13.89 6.32 12.50
C LYS A 418 12.76 5.35 12.87
N PRO A 419 11.98 5.62 13.92
CA PRO A 419 10.86 4.77 14.30
C PRO A 419 9.69 4.89 13.30
N LEU A 420 8.91 3.81 13.12
CA LEU A 420 7.77 3.78 12.20
C LEU A 420 6.74 4.90 12.45
N SER A 421 6.56 5.31 13.71
CA SER A 421 5.64 6.41 14.09
C SER A 421 6.03 7.78 13.54
N THR A 422 7.30 8.01 13.20
CA THR A 422 7.71 9.26 12.49
C THR A 422 7.09 9.37 11.10
N PHE A 423 6.65 8.26 10.52
CA PHE A 423 6.02 8.17 9.20
C PHE A 423 4.48 8.08 9.30
N GLY A 424 3.90 8.34 10.48
CA GLY A 424 2.47 8.28 10.75
C GLY A 424 1.89 6.88 10.95
N LEU A 425 2.72 5.83 11.02
CA LEU A 425 2.27 4.49 11.35
C LEU A 425 1.95 4.37 12.87
N PRO A 426 0.98 3.53 13.28
CA PRO A 426 0.63 3.39 14.70
C PRO A 426 1.80 2.91 15.58
N GLU A 427 1.92 3.41 16.81
CA GLU A 427 2.98 2.96 17.74
C GLU A 427 2.83 1.49 18.18
N SER A 428 1.61 0.97 18.10
CA SER A 428 1.27 -0.45 18.29
C SER A 428 1.73 -1.35 17.14
N LEU A 429 2.23 -0.80 16.04
CA LEU A 429 2.69 -1.58 14.89
C LEU A 429 4.12 -2.08 15.11
N ASP A 430 4.28 -3.38 15.33
CA ASP A 430 5.59 -3.99 15.66
C ASP A 430 6.57 -4.09 14.48
N LYS A 431 6.06 -4.21 13.26
CA LYS A 431 6.85 -4.16 12.02
C LYS A 431 6.00 -3.90 10.77
N LEU A 432 6.65 -3.84 9.61
CA LEU A 432 6.03 -4.02 8.30
C LEU A 432 6.39 -5.40 7.75
N ASP A 433 5.44 -6.08 7.13
CA ASP A 433 5.63 -7.35 6.42
C ASP A 433 6.11 -7.17 4.97
N ALA A 434 5.81 -6.01 4.35
CA ALA A 434 6.34 -5.65 3.04
C ALA A 434 6.22 -4.14 2.77
N ALA A 435 6.90 -3.67 1.72
CA ALA A 435 6.75 -2.33 1.16
C ALA A 435 7.04 -2.35 -0.35
N MET A 436 6.34 -1.53 -1.14
CA MET A 436 6.68 -1.32 -2.55
C MET A 436 6.22 0.06 -3.05
N VAL A 437 6.85 0.56 -4.12
CA VAL A 437 6.21 1.51 -5.04
C VAL A 437 5.30 0.70 -5.97
N TRP A 438 3.99 0.97 -5.98
CA TRP A 438 3.04 0.23 -6.81
C TRP A 438 2.90 0.87 -8.20
N GLY A 439 3.55 0.27 -9.20
CA GLY A 439 3.66 0.86 -10.54
C GLY A 439 2.38 0.94 -11.38
N HIS A 440 1.19 0.61 -10.84
CA HIS A 440 -0.07 1.04 -11.46
C HIS A 440 -0.27 2.56 -11.30
N ASN A 441 0.06 3.13 -10.14
CA ASN A 441 -0.21 4.53 -9.82
C ASN A 441 1.00 5.30 -9.23
N GLY A 442 2.16 4.66 -9.10
CA GLY A 442 3.41 5.27 -8.64
C GLY A 442 3.49 5.60 -7.15
N ASN A 443 2.46 5.27 -6.35
CA ASN A 443 2.47 5.56 -4.92
C ASN A 443 3.22 4.46 -4.14
N THR A 444 3.83 4.84 -3.02
CA THR A 444 4.42 3.89 -2.08
C THR A 444 3.32 3.28 -1.20
N TYR A 445 3.41 1.98 -0.92
CA TYR A 445 2.52 1.25 -0.04
C TYR A 445 3.29 0.39 0.95
N PHE A 446 2.82 0.37 2.20
CA PHE A 446 3.36 -0.42 3.31
C PHE A 446 2.32 -1.48 3.74
N TYR A 447 2.77 -2.65 4.15
CA TYR A 447 1.92 -3.82 4.40
C TYR A 447 2.25 -4.39 5.78
N SER A 448 1.23 -4.79 6.56
CA SER A 448 1.43 -5.53 7.81
C SER A 448 0.17 -6.28 8.23
N GLY A 449 0.31 -7.59 8.46
CA GLY A 449 -0.76 -8.46 8.94
C GLY A 449 -1.98 -8.49 8.03
N THR A 450 -3.10 -7.95 8.52
CA THR A 450 -4.37 -7.84 7.76
C THR A 450 -4.56 -6.50 7.05
N MET A 451 -3.61 -5.57 7.17
CA MET A 451 -3.75 -4.18 6.73
C MET A 451 -2.62 -3.74 5.79
N TYR A 452 -2.89 -2.67 5.05
CA TYR A 452 -1.89 -1.94 4.29
C TYR A 452 -2.17 -0.42 4.37
N TRP A 453 -1.14 0.39 4.11
CA TRP A 453 -1.16 1.85 4.11
C TRP A 453 -0.62 2.37 2.79
N LYS A 454 -1.17 3.48 2.28
CA LYS A 454 -0.49 4.33 1.28
C LYS A 454 0.45 5.28 2.02
N TYR A 455 1.65 5.45 1.51
CA TYR A 455 2.64 6.40 2.01
C TYR A 455 2.85 7.51 1.00
N ASP A 456 2.69 8.75 1.46
CA ASP A 456 2.94 9.96 0.69
C ASP A 456 4.43 10.33 0.84
N GLU A 457 5.19 10.12 -0.24
CA GLU A 457 6.64 10.35 -0.31
C GLU A 457 7.03 11.83 -0.23
N GLU A 458 6.10 12.74 -0.54
CA GLU A 458 6.29 14.19 -0.52
C GLU A 458 5.93 14.77 0.85
N LYS A 459 4.77 14.40 1.39
CA LYS A 459 4.33 14.78 2.75
C LYS A 459 5.07 14.01 3.85
N GLY A 460 5.81 12.95 3.50
CA GLY A 460 6.69 12.20 4.40
C GLY A 460 5.95 11.31 5.42
N ARG A 461 4.69 10.97 5.16
CA ARG A 461 3.81 10.26 6.11
C ARG A 461 2.79 9.38 5.39
N VAL A 462 2.16 8.44 6.10
CA VAL A 462 1.00 7.72 5.58
C VAL A 462 -0.16 8.67 5.29
N ASP A 463 -0.90 8.33 4.25
CA ASP A 463 -2.15 8.98 3.88
C ASP A 463 -3.22 8.63 4.93
N TYR A 464 -4.02 9.60 5.37
CA TYR A 464 -4.92 9.43 6.53
C TYR A 464 -6.06 8.42 6.28
N ASP A 465 -6.36 8.18 5.00
CA ASP A 465 -7.41 7.29 4.50
C ASP A 465 -7.06 5.78 4.69
N TYR A 466 -6.16 5.47 5.63
CA TYR A 466 -5.50 4.19 5.90
C TYR A 466 -5.23 4.00 7.42
N PRO A 467 -5.14 2.77 7.95
CA PRO A 467 -5.05 1.48 7.26
C PRO A 467 -6.31 1.08 6.49
N ARG A 468 -6.11 0.36 5.39
CA ARG A 468 -7.18 -0.33 4.65
C ARG A 468 -6.93 -1.84 4.70
N ASN A 469 -8.00 -2.62 4.59
CA ASN A 469 -7.92 -4.08 4.72
C ASN A 469 -7.33 -4.74 3.47
N MET A 470 -6.42 -5.69 3.67
CA MET A 470 -5.75 -6.47 2.62
C MET A 470 -6.68 -7.25 1.69
N ALA A 471 -7.96 -7.45 2.03
CA ALA A 471 -8.95 -8.12 1.18
C ALA A 471 -9.10 -7.50 -0.22
N MET A 472 -8.73 -6.23 -0.41
CA MET A 472 -8.73 -5.58 -1.73
C MET A 472 -7.63 -6.08 -2.67
N TRP A 473 -6.56 -6.70 -2.14
CA TRP A 473 -5.56 -7.46 -2.91
C TRP A 473 -6.07 -8.89 -3.15
N LYS A 474 -7.15 -9.02 -3.94
CA LYS A 474 -8.00 -10.21 -3.95
C LYS A 474 -7.24 -11.49 -4.32
N GLY A 475 -7.30 -12.47 -3.41
CA GLY A 475 -6.69 -13.80 -3.57
C GLY A 475 -5.26 -13.93 -3.06
N VAL A 476 -4.62 -12.85 -2.64
CA VAL A 476 -3.30 -12.89 -1.95
C VAL A 476 -3.47 -13.35 -0.50
N GLY A 477 -4.46 -12.81 0.21
CA GLY A 477 -4.68 -13.08 1.63
C GLY A 477 -3.91 -12.13 2.55
N TYR A 478 -3.38 -12.66 3.66
CA TYR A 478 -2.90 -11.87 4.81
C TYR A 478 -1.53 -12.32 5.31
N ASN A 479 -0.83 -11.40 5.97
CA ASN A 479 0.53 -11.57 6.53
C ASN A 479 1.52 -12.04 5.46
N ILE A 480 1.64 -11.30 4.36
CA ILE A 480 2.51 -11.66 3.22
C ILE A 480 3.99 -11.69 3.65
N ASP A 481 4.84 -12.40 2.91
CA ASP A 481 6.28 -12.43 3.17
C ASP A 481 7.03 -11.34 2.37
N SER A 482 6.46 -10.88 1.24
CA SER A 482 6.98 -9.75 0.45
C SER A 482 5.99 -9.35 -0.66
N VAL A 483 6.13 -8.14 -1.19
CA VAL A 483 5.58 -7.73 -2.50
C VAL A 483 6.54 -6.79 -3.21
N PHE A 484 6.67 -6.92 -4.54
CA PHE A 484 7.36 -5.95 -5.39
C PHE A 484 6.81 -5.96 -6.83
N GLN A 485 7.06 -4.90 -7.60
CA GLN A 485 6.84 -4.88 -9.05
C GLN A 485 8.10 -5.36 -9.78
N TRP A 486 7.97 -6.30 -10.72
CA TRP A 486 9.08 -6.83 -11.49
C TRP A 486 9.30 -6.07 -12.82
N LYS A 487 10.38 -6.42 -13.52
CA LYS A 487 10.81 -5.85 -14.82
C LYS A 487 9.81 -6.02 -15.95
N ASP A 488 8.79 -6.87 -15.80
CA ASP A 488 7.67 -7.04 -16.73
C ASP A 488 6.49 -6.09 -16.42
N GLY A 489 6.63 -5.21 -15.43
CA GLY A 489 5.61 -4.26 -15.00
C GLY A 489 4.50 -4.87 -14.13
N LYS A 490 4.54 -6.16 -13.80
CA LYS A 490 3.53 -6.81 -12.96
C LYS A 490 3.92 -6.81 -11.49
N THR A 491 2.93 -6.78 -10.61
CA THR A 491 3.11 -6.97 -9.17
C THR A 491 3.17 -8.46 -8.79
N TYR A 492 4.11 -8.81 -7.92
CA TYR A 492 4.34 -10.17 -7.43
C TYR A 492 4.27 -10.21 -5.89
N PHE A 493 3.33 -10.97 -5.34
CA PHE A 493 3.16 -11.18 -3.89
C PHE A 493 3.71 -12.54 -3.48
N PHE A 494 4.43 -12.60 -2.35
CA PHE A 494 5.10 -13.80 -1.85
C PHE A 494 4.52 -14.25 -0.51
N LYS A 495 4.46 -15.57 -0.30
CA LYS A 495 4.18 -16.16 1.01
C LYS A 495 4.70 -17.59 1.09
N GLY A 496 5.55 -17.89 2.06
CA GLY A 496 6.23 -19.18 2.17
C GLY A 496 7.15 -19.46 0.98
N LYS A 497 7.09 -20.69 0.44
CA LYS A 497 7.90 -21.13 -0.71
C LYS A 497 7.26 -20.84 -2.08
N GLY A 498 6.28 -19.95 -2.11
CA GLY A 498 5.49 -19.65 -3.31
C GLY A 498 5.13 -18.17 -3.47
N PHE A 499 4.65 -17.82 -4.66
CA PHE A 499 4.24 -16.47 -5.02
C PHE A 499 3.01 -16.47 -5.93
N TRP A 500 2.28 -15.34 -5.96
CA TRP A 500 1.22 -15.06 -6.91
C TRP A 500 1.66 -13.93 -7.85
N LYS A 501 1.27 -14.06 -9.13
CA LYS A 501 1.22 -12.92 -10.04
C LYS A 501 -0.08 -12.17 -9.81
N PHE A 502 -0.03 -10.86 -9.69
CA PHE A 502 -1.20 -10.01 -9.51
C PHE A 502 -1.54 -9.30 -10.81
N ASN A 503 -2.83 -9.17 -11.11
CA ASN A 503 -3.34 -8.34 -12.18
C ASN A 503 -3.82 -7.03 -11.57
N ASP A 504 -2.98 -6.01 -11.70
CA ASP A 504 -3.17 -4.70 -11.08
C ASP A 504 -4.45 -3.99 -11.55
N LEU A 505 -4.85 -4.17 -12.81
CA LEU A 505 -6.09 -3.60 -13.38
C LEU A 505 -7.36 -4.31 -12.88
N GLN A 506 -7.29 -5.61 -12.60
CA GLN A 506 -8.42 -6.39 -12.10
C GLN A 506 -8.44 -6.54 -10.58
N MET A 507 -7.47 -5.94 -9.87
CA MET A 507 -7.24 -6.04 -8.43
C MET A 507 -7.38 -7.47 -7.89
N ARG A 508 -6.78 -8.45 -8.59
CA ARG A 508 -6.79 -9.86 -8.19
C ARG A 508 -5.57 -10.64 -8.66
N VAL A 509 -5.25 -11.74 -7.99
CA VAL A 509 -4.27 -12.73 -8.48
C VAL A 509 -4.68 -13.32 -9.84
N GLU A 510 -3.71 -13.56 -10.73
CA GLU A 510 -3.93 -14.19 -12.05
C GLU A 510 -4.33 -15.67 -11.91
N ASN A 511 -3.92 -16.32 -10.82
CA ASN A 511 -4.19 -17.70 -10.48
C ASN A 511 -4.30 -17.81 -8.95
N GLU A 512 -5.30 -18.50 -8.42
CA GLU A 512 -5.46 -18.68 -6.97
C GLU A 512 -4.33 -19.54 -6.35
N ARG A 513 -3.75 -20.44 -7.14
CA ARG A 513 -2.62 -21.28 -6.70
C ARG A 513 -1.31 -20.54 -6.89
N GLN A 514 -0.48 -20.55 -5.84
CA GLN A 514 0.89 -20.06 -5.90
C GLN A 514 1.73 -20.83 -6.93
N TYR A 515 2.66 -20.11 -7.55
CA TYR A 515 3.78 -20.67 -8.31
C TYR A 515 4.98 -20.87 -7.36
N PRO A 516 5.78 -21.94 -7.51
CA PRO A 516 6.97 -22.18 -6.69
C PRO A 516 8.03 -21.10 -6.93
N SER A 517 8.52 -20.49 -5.84
CA SER A 517 9.40 -19.31 -5.96
C SER A 517 10.83 -19.68 -6.36
N SER A 518 11.39 -20.80 -5.87
CA SER A 518 12.78 -21.18 -6.14
C SER A 518 13.01 -21.67 -7.58
N THR A 519 12.01 -22.21 -8.27
CA THR A 519 12.18 -22.58 -9.69
C THR A 519 12.21 -21.33 -10.58
N PHE A 520 11.38 -20.32 -10.29
CA PHE A 520 11.24 -19.13 -11.12
C PHE A 520 12.35 -18.09 -10.86
N TRP A 521 12.64 -17.79 -9.59
CA TRP A 521 13.59 -16.74 -9.20
C TRP A 521 15.02 -17.25 -9.00
N MET A 522 15.15 -18.44 -8.40
CA MET A 522 16.44 -19.03 -8.07
C MET A 522 16.96 -20.00 -9.15
N GLY A 523 16.15 -20.33 -10.16
CA GLY A 523 16.50 -21.24 -11.26
C GLY A 523 16.70 -22.69 -10.81
N CYS A 524 16.05 -23.11 -9.72
CA CYS A 524 16.18 -24.45 -9.16
C CYS A 524 15.35 -25.50 -9.92
N PRO A 525 15.78 -26.79 -9.95
CA PRO A 525 14.98 -27.88 -10.52
C PRO A 525 13.63 -28.04 -9.80
N THR A 526 12.59 -28.37 -10.57
CA THR A 526 11.22 -28.62 -10.09
C THR A 526 11.11 -29.77 -9.08
N GLU A 527 12.07 -30.70 -9.07
CA GLU A 527 12.16 -31.81 -8.12
C GLU A 527 12.68 -31.38 -6.74
N ARG A 528 13.43 -30.27 -6.66
CA ARG A 528 14.01 -29.74 -5.40
C ARG A 528 13.20 -28.63 -4.76
N ALA A 529 12.29 -27.99 -5.51
CA ALA A 529 11.27 -27.14 -4.90
C ALA A 529 10.33 -28.02 -4.05
N GLY A 530 10.26 -27.75 -2.74
CA GLY A 530 9.61 -28.62 -1.75
C GLY A 530 8.19 -29.09 -2.09
N ARG A 531 7.82 -30.27 -1.56
CA ARG A 531 6.57 -30.99 -1.89
C ARG A 531 5.34 -30.07 -1.87
N ARG A 532 4.48 -30.26 -2.89
CA ARG A 532 3.34 -29.42 -3.29
C ARG A 532 2.26 -29.21 -2.21
N ALA A 533 2.56 -28.40 -1.19
CA ALA A 533 1.55 -27.79 -0.34
C ALA A 533 0.92 -26.59 -1.08
N GLY A 534 -0.22 -26.81 -1.73
CA GLY A 534 -0.95 -25.74 -2.41
C GLY A 534 -1.59 -24.79 -1.40
N TYR A 535 -0.86 -23.75 -0.99
CA TYR A 535 -1.37 -22.74 -0.07
C TYR A 535 -2.56 -22.00 -0.70
N LYS A 536 -3.76 -22.28 -0.21
CA LYS A 536 -4.93 -21.43 -0.43
C LYS A 536 -4.86 -20.28 0.58
N ALA A 537 -5.06 -19.06 0.11
CA ALA A 537 -5.26 -17.93 1.01
C ALA A 537 -6.45 -18.23 1.96
N PRO A 538 -6.31 -18.05 3.28
CA PRO A 538 -7.40 -18.29 4.22
C PRO A 538 -8.56 -17.31 3.93
N PRO A 539 -9.81 -17.74 4.11
CA PRO A 539 -10.97 -16.88 3.91
C PRO A 539 -10.96 -15.72 4.92
N ALA A 540 -11.55 -14.58 4.54
CA ALA A 540 -11.57 -13.38 5.38
C ALA A 540 -12.22 -13.65 6.75
N PRO A 541 -11.65 -13.15 7.86
CA PRO A 541 -12.32 -13.17 9.17
C PRO A 541 -13.72 -12.57 9.05
N GLY A 542 -14.74 -13.29 9.53
CA GLY A 542 -16.16 -12.90 9.41
C GLY A 542 -16.89 -13.41 8.15
N SER A 543 -16.23 -14.11 7.22
CA SER A 543 -16.89 -14.69 6.03
C SER A 543 -17.68 -15.99 6.29
N THR A 544 -18.53 -16.00 7.33
CA THR A 544 -19.43 -17.13 7.67
C THR A 544 -20.69 -17.20 6.79
N LEU A 545 -20.52 -17.06 5.47
CA LEU A 545 -21.52 -17.43 4.47
C LEU A 545 -20.94 -18.48 3.54
N ARG A 546 -21.25 -19.75 3.84
CA ARG A 546 -20.85 -20.92 3.08
C ARG A 546 -21.69 -20.99 1.81
N SER A 547 -21.16 -20.55 0.67
CA SER A 547 -21.83 -20.71 -0.63
C SER A 547 -22.23 -22.17 -0.85
N PRO A 548 -23.49 -22.48 -1.23
CA PRO A 548 -23.96 -23.85 -1.43
C PRO A 548 -23.47 -24.41 -2.77
N SER A 549 -22.16 -24.64 -2.88
CA SER A 549 -21.51 -25.19 -4.08
C SER A 549 -21.70 -26.70 -4.24
N ALA A 550 -22.96 -27.13 -4.38
CA ALA A 550 -23.36 -28.35 -5.07
C ALA A 550 -24.88 -28.30 -5.29
N ALA A 551 -25.32 -27.93 -6.50
CA ALA A 551 -26.68 -28.20 -6.92
C ALA A 551 -26.78 -29.71 -7.23
N THR A 552 -27.02 -30.52 -6.20
CA THR A 552 -27.44 -31.92 -6.39
C THR A 552 -28.69 -31.89 -7.26
N THR A 553 -28.62 -32.48 -8.45
CA THR A 553 -29.73 -32.50 -9.40
C THR A 553 -30.84 -33.42 -8.90
N ILE A 554 -31.67 -32.92 -7.99
CA ILE A 554 -32.88 -33.62 -7.54
C ILE A 554 -33.83 -33.64 -8.74
N THR A 555 -33.89 -34.78 -9.40
CA THR A 555 -34.89 -35.08 -10.42
C THR A 555 -36.26 -35.22 -9.77
N VAL A 556 -36.91 -34.08 -9.53
CA VAL A 556 -38.29 -34.05 -9.02
C VAL A 556 -39.18 -34.75 -10.04
N ASN A 557 -39.61 -35.96 -9.73
CA ASN A 557 -40.44 -36.76 -10.60
C ASN A 557 -41.86 -36.19 -10.57
N LEU A 558 -42.28 -35.50 -11.64
CA LEU A 558 -43.53 -34.74 -11.70
C LEU A 558 -44.78 -35.59 -11.99
N LEU A 559 -44.61 -36.90 -12.27
CA LEU A 559 -45.70 -37.83 -12.54
C LEU A 559 -46.87 -37.79 -11.54
N PRO A 560 -46.69 -37.81 -10.19
CA PRO A 560 -47.81 -37.74 -9.26
C PRO A 560 -48.57 -36.41 -9.30
N PHE A 561 -47.90 -35.29 -9.60
CA PHE A 561 -48.55 -33.98 -9.75
C PHE A 561 -49.39 -33.90 -11.04
N LEU A 562 -48.89 -34.47 -12.15
CA LEU A 562 -49.67 -34.61 -13.38
C LEU A 562 -50.88 -35.54 -13.20
N TYR A 563 -50.72 -36.66 -12.47
CA TYR A 563 -51.81 -37.61 -12.22
C TYR A 563 -52.92 -37.01 -11.34
N SER A 564 -52.56 -36.26 -10.30
CA SER A 564 -53.52 -35.56 -9.45
C SER A 564 -54.21 -34.39 -10.17
N ALA A 565 -53.49 -33.63 -11.00
CA ALA A 565 -54.10 -32.63 -11.88
C ALA A 565 -55.12 -33.26 -12.86
N LEU A 566 -54.80 -34.41 -13.45
CA LEU A 566 -55.70 -35.14 -14.36
C LEU A 566 -56.95 -35.68 -13.64
N LEU A 567 -56.81 -36.16 -12.40
CA LEU A 567 -57.94 -36.58 -11.57
C LEU A 567 -58.85 -35.41 -11.18
N ILE A 568 -58.29 -34.24 -10.89
CA ILE A 568 -59.08 -33.01 -10.64
C ILE A 568 -59.81 -32.59 -11.91
N LEU A 569 -59.14 -32.58 -13.07
CA LEU A 569 -59.74 -32.17 -14.34
C LEU A 569 -60.87 -33.12 -14.79
N THR A 570 -60.67 -34.43 -14.67
CA THR A 570 -61.70 -35.43 -14.99
C THR A 570 -62.88 -35.40 -14.02
N SER A 571 -62.63 -35.08 -12.74
CA SER A 571 -63.71 -34.85 -11.75
C SER A 571 -64.52 -33.58 -12.07
N TYR A 572 -63.85 -32.51 -12.51
CA TYR A 572 -64.51 -31.25 -12.89
C TYR A 572 -65.35 -31.40 -14.17
N ILE A 573 -64.85 -32.15 -15.17
CA ILE A 573 -65.60 -32.45 -16.39
C ILE A 573 -66.87 -33.27 -16.07
N ARG A 574 -66.79 -34.27 -15.17
CA ARG A 574 -67.94 -35.03 -14.66
C ARG A 574 -68.94 -34.21 -13.81
N TYR A 575 -68.62 -32.96 -13.49
CA TYR A 575 -69.53 -32.02 -12.82
C TYR A 575 -70.21 -31.06 -13.80
N LEU A 576 -69.85 -31.12 -15.09
CA LEU A 576 -70.35 -30.27 -16.17
C LEU A 576 -71.05 -31.08 -17.29
N THR A 577 -71.23 -32.39 -17.08
CA THR A 577 -71.92 -33.33 -17.98
C THR A 577 -72.93 -34.18 -17.20
#